data_AF-A0A9D4V743-F1
#
_entry.id   AF-A0A9D4V743-F1
#
_cell.length_a   1.000
_cell.length_b   1.000
_cell.length_c   1.000
_cell.angle_alpha   90.00
_cell.angle_beta   90.00
_cell.angle_gamma   90.00
#
_symmetry.space_group_name_H-M   'P 1'
#
loop_
_entity.id
_entity.type
_entity.pdbx_description
1 polymer ?
#
loop_
_entity_poly.entity_id
_entity_poly.type
_entity_poly.pdbx_seq_one_letter_code
_entity_poly.pdbx_strand_id
1 'polypeptide(L)'
;MRAHLSPQYQARFRHSLQRYAAAAATQVAWRQAALVPDLYTYIANRRSSAAMDPFFILLESGLDVEFDPSLLDSPLLTLLRSAVADHVAWVNDLFSFKGEYAQSGDICNILAIVFLQPCSPGYGDLQKSVDIVCKMIEVKLQNYIHIYTTYCHLQISFSVRFVSLLDPMCVGVSNPKKFANVLIVF
;
A
#
# COMPACT_ATOMS: atom_id res chain seq x y z
N MET A 1 -16.78 14.80 7.60
CA MET A 1 -16.65 13.67 8.55
C MET A 1 -17.79 13.82 9.55
N ARG A 2 -18.71 12.85 9.65
CA ARG A 2 -19.92 13.00 10.49
C ARG A 2 -19.55 12.88 11.97
N ALA A 3 -20.18 13.69 12.81
CA ALA A 3 -19.84 13.91 14.22
C ALA A 3 -20.29 12.79 15.20
N HIS A 4 -20.50 11.56 14.74
CA HIS A 4 -21.14 10.49 15.53
C HIS A 4 -20.30 9.23 15.76
N LEU A 5 -18.99 9.25 15.48
CA LEU A 5 -18.13 8.08 15.67
C LEU A 5 -17.55 8.04 17.08
N SER A 6 -17.43 6.84 17.65
CA SER A 6 -17.07 6.64 19.05
C SER A 6 -15.70 7.24 19.43
N PRO A 7 -15.44 7.51 20.72
CA PRO A 7 -14.10 7.88 21.18
C PRO A 7 -13.02 6.86 20.80
N GLN A 8 -13.37 5.57 20.71
CA GLN A 8 -12.45 4.50 20.32
C GLN A 8 -12.07 4.62 18.84
N TYR A 9 -13.04 4.80 17.95
CA TYR A 9 -12.80 5.10 16.53
C TYR A 9 -11.86 6.30 16.37
N GLN A 10 -12.18 7.41 17.03
CA GLN A 10 -11.40 8.65 16.95
C GLN A 10 -9.97 8.45 17.46
N ALA A 11 -9.77 7.63 18.49
CA ALA A 11 -8.44 7.26 18.98
C ALA A 11 -7.66 6.45 17.94
N ARG A 12 -8.27 5.41 17.33
CA ARG A 12 -7.63 4.62 16.26
C ARG A 12 -7.25 5.49 15.07
N PHE A 13 -8.14 6.38 14.65
CA PHE A 13 -7.90 7.27 13.52
C PHE A 13 -6.77 8.27 13.81
N ARG A 14 -6.74 8.90 14.99
CA ARG A 14 -5.63 9.78 15.38
C ARG A 14 -4.31 9.03 15.44
N HIS A 15 -4.31 7.81 15.99
CA HIS A 15 -3.11 6.99 16.07
C HIS A 15 -2.57 6.59 14.69
N SER A 16 -3.44 6.24 13.74
CA SER A 16 -3.02 5.92 12.37
C SER A 16 -2.44 7.14 11.64
N LEU A 17 -3.00 8.33 11.85
CA LEU A 17 -2.43 9.59 11.33
C LEU A 17 -1.06 9.91 11.93
N GLN A 18 -0.86 9.69 13.23
CA GLN A 18 0.44 9.86 13.88
C GLN A 18 1.49 8.92 13.28
N ARG A 19 1.15 7.64 13.08
CA ARG A 19 2.03 6.66 12.42
C ARG A 19 2.37 7.06 10.98
N TYR A 20 1.36 7.52 10.22
CA TYR A 20 1.57 8.03 8.87
C TYR A 20 2.53 9.23 8.85
N ALA A 21 2.31 10.22 9.71
CA ALA A 21 3.16 11.41 9.79
C ALA A 21 4.60 11.06 10.17
N ALA A 22 4.79 10.14 11.12
CA ALA A 22 6.12 9.66 11.50
C ALA A 22 6.83 8.95 10.33
N ALA A 23 6.14 8.07 9.60
CA ALA A 23 6.72 7.36 8.46
C ALA A 23 7.01 8.29 7.27
N ALA A 24 6.20 9.33 7.07
CA ALA A 24 6.45 10.38 6.08
C ALA A 24 7.69 11.21 6.46
N ALA A 25 7.85 11.54 7.75
CA ALA A 25 9.05 12.21 8.25
C ALA A 25 10.32 11.38 8.03
N THR A 26 10.25 10.05 8.20
CA THR A 26 11.35 9.13 7.85
C THR A 26 11.74 9.25 6.37
N GLN A 27 10.79 9.27 5.44
CA GLN A 27 11.11 9.45 4.02
C GLN A 27 11.73 10.82 3.73
N VAL A 28 11.26 11.88 4.39
CA VAL A 28 11.90 13.20 4.29
C VAL A 28 13.35 13.15 4.76
N ALA A 29 13.61 12.50 5.89
CA ALA A 29 14.98 12.35 6.42
C ALA A 29 15.89 11.56 5.47
N TRP A 30 15.41 10.46 4.88
CA TRP A 30 16.16 9.71 3.87
C TRP A 30 16.52 10.55 2.65
N ARG A 31 15.57 11.32 2.13
CA ARG A 31 15.82 12.26 1.03
C ARG A 31 16.86 13.31 1.38
N GLN A 32 16.75 13.94 2.54
CA GLN A 32 17.71 14.96 3.00
C GLN A 32 19.12 14.39 3.16
N ALA A 33 19.22 13.12 3.58
CA ALA A 33 20.50 12.43 3.75
C ALA A 33 21.02 11.76 2.47
N ALA A 34 20.29 11.83 1.34
CA ALA A 34 20.56 11.06 0.14
C ALA A 34 20.77 9.54 0.42
N LEU A 35 20.05 9.02 1.41
CA LEU A 35 20.16 7.64 1.86
C LEU A 35 19.13 6.78 1.12
N VAL A 36 19.59 5.78 0.37
CA VAL A 36 18.73 4.75 -0.22
C VAL A 36 18.53 3.65 0.83
N PRO A 37 17.32 3.49 1.43
CA PRO A 37 17.06 2.39 2.36
C PRO A 37 17.08 1.05 1.63
N ASP A 38 17.43 -0.05 2.32
CA ASP A 38 17.25 -1.40 1.79
C ASP A 38 15.76 -1.68 1.47
N LEU A 39 15.50 -2.60 0.54
CA LEU A 39 14.14 -2.89 0.07
C LEU A 39 13.19 -3.28 1.22
N TYR A 40 13.67 -4.02 2.22
CA TYR A 40 12.85 -4.46 3.35
C TYR A 40 12.48 -3.28 4.25
N THR A 41 13.46 -2.46 4.62
CA THR A 41 13.27 -1.23 5.40
C THR A 41 12.31 -0.27 4.69
N TYR A 42 12.46 -0.10 3.38
CA TYR A 42 11.55 0.72 2.60
C TYR A 42 10.12 0.20 2.65
N ILE A 43 9.89 -1.10 2.38
CA ILE A 43 8.55 -1.69 2.40
C ILE A 43 7.88 -1.50 3.76
N ALA A 44 8.61 -1.73 4.85
CA ALA A 44 8.09 -1.55 6.21
C ALA A 44 7.64 -0.10 6.47
N ASN A 45 8.47 0.88 6.10
CA ASN A 45 8.11 2.29 6.24
C ASN A 45 6.97 2.69 5.27
N ARG A 46 7.03 2.21 4.02
CA ARG A 46 6.07 2.52 2.95
C ARG A 46 4.65 2.09 3.31
N ARG A 47 4.48 0.95 3.99
CA ARG A 47 3.17 0.50 4.47
C ARG A 47 2.53 1.51 5.45
N SER A 48 3.34 2.24 6.23
CA SER A 48 2.85 3.29 7.12
C SER A 48 2.73 4.65 6.42
N SER A 49 3.61 4.98 5.46
CA SER A 49 3.58 6.24 4.71
C SER A 49 2.61 6.24 3.52
N ALA A 50 1.94 5.12 3.22
CA ALA A 50 0.95 5.04 2.13
C ALA A 50 -0.44 5.60 2.49
N ALA A 51 -0.65 6.04 3.74
CA ALA A 51 -1.95 6.49 4.25
C ALA A 51 -3.08 5.46 4.13
N MET A 52 -2.75 4.17 3.95
CA MET A 52 -3.74 3.10 3.84
C MET A 52 -4.42 2.78 5.17
N ASP A 53 -3.68 2.81 6.28
CA ASP A 53 -4.27 2.61 7.62
C ASP A 53 -5.33 3.66 7.98
N PRO A 54 -5.10 4.98 7.85
CA PRO A 54 -6.16 5.97 8.05
C PRO A 54 -7.28 5.81 7.02
N PHE A 55 -6.99 5.43 5.77
CA PHE A 55 -8.02 5.17 4.77
C PHE A 55 -8.95 4.00 5.18
N PHE A 56 -8.42 2.88 5.65
CA PHE A 56 -9.24 1.75 6.09
C PHE A 56 -10.18 2.13 7.25
N ILE A 57 -9.72 2.99 8.15
CA ILE A 57 -10.54 3.52 9.25
C ILE A 57 -11.58 4.51 8.70
N LEU A 58 -11.28 5.30 7.66
CA LEU A 58 -12.27 6.17 7.02
C LEU A 58 -13.41 5.39 6.35
N LEU A 59 -13.14 4.17 5.84
CA LEU A 59 -14.18 3.33 5.25
C LEU A 59 -15.31 3.02 6.25
N GLU A 60 -14.98 2.78 7.52
CA GLU A 60 -15.97 2.58 8.60
C GLU A 60 -16.97 3.74 8.66
N SER A 61 -16.46 4.98 8.67
CA SER A 61 -17.28 6.19 8.63
C SER A 61 -18.11 6.31 7.35
N GLY A 62 -17.56 5.90 6.20
CA GLY A 62 -18.26 5.97 4.92
C GLY A 62 -19.39 4.95 4.80
N LEU A 63 -19.30 3.84 5.53
CA LEU A 63 -20.28 2.76 5.56
C LEU A 63 -21.30 2.87 6.69
N ASP A 64 -21.11 3.84 7.59
CA ASP A 64 -21.91 3.99 8.81
C ASP A 64 -21.83 2.72 9.70
N VAL A 65 -20.62 2.15 9.80
CA VAL A 65 -20.32 0.98 10.64
C VAL A 65 -19.13 1.28 11.54
N GLU A 66 -19.07 0.61 12.69
CA GLU A 66 -17.86 0.55 13.51
C GLU A 66 -17.52 -0.91 13.75
N PHE A 67 -16.31 -1.33 13.33
CA PHE A 67 -15.92 -2.74 13.46
C PHE A 67 -15.51 -3.08 14.90
N ASP A 68 -15.89 -4.30 15.30
CA ASP A 68 -15.46 -4.88 16.56
C ASP A 68 -13.91 -4.96 16.63
N PRO A 69 -13.27 -4.54 17.73
CA PRO A 69 -11.83 -4.66 17.90
C PRO A 69 -11.28 -6.08 17.67
N SER A 70 -12.00 -7.12 18.10
CA SER A 70 -11.58 -8.52 17.90
C SER A 70 -11.54 -8.91 16.42
N LEU A 71 -12.41 -8.32 15.60
CA LEU A 71 -12.38 -8.48 14.15
C LEU A 71 -11.18 -7.73 13.55
N LEU A 72 -10.93 -6.50 14.00
CA LEU A 72 -9.82 -5.66 13.55
C LEU A 72 -8.46 -6.29 13.84
N ASP A 73 -8.33 -6.98 14.98
CA ASP A 73 -7.13 -7.68 15.42
C ASP A 73 -7.00 -9.09 14.81
N SER A 74 -7.94 -9.51 13.95
CA SER A 74 -7.88 -10.80 13.27
C SER A 74 -6.61 -10.92 12.42
N PRO A 75 -5.86 -12.02 12.53
CA PRO A 75 -4.69 -12.27 11.68
C PRO A 75 -5.02 -12.24 10.19
N LEU A 76 -6.18 -12.79 9.79
CA LEU A 76 -6.60 -12.81 8.39
C LEU A 76 -6.87 -11.40 7.87
N LEU A 77 -7.57 -10.56 8.65
CA LEU A 77 -7.84 -9.18 8.25
C LEU A 77 -6.57 -8.34 8.19
N THR A 78 -5.63 -8.57 9.11
CA THR A 78 -4.32 -7.92 9.12
C THR A 78 -3.51 -8.27 7.86
N LEU A 79 -3.49 -9.55 7.48
CA LEU A 79 -2.82 -10.01 6.26
C LEU A 79 -3.50 -9.43 5.01
N LEU A 80 -4.83 -9.42 4.96
CA LEU A 80 -5.60 -8.85 3.85
C LEU A 80 -5.30 -7.36 3.68
N ARG A 81 -5.38 -6.57 4.76
CA ARG A 81 -5.07 -5.13 4.76
C ARG A 81 -3.63 -4.87 4.31
N SER A 82 -2.68 -5.68 4.77
CA SER A 82 -1.27 -5.56 4.38
C SER A 82 -1.05 -5.85 2.89
N ALA A 83 -1.71 -6.87 2.35
CA ALA A 83 -1.64 -7.20 0.93
C ALA A 83 -2.20 -6.07 0.05
N VAL A 84 -3.35 -5.52 0.42
CA VAL A 84 -3.97 -4.38 -0.29
C VAL A 84 -3.11 -3.12 -0.18
N ALA A 85 -2.60 -2.81 1.01
CA ALA A 85 -1.76 -1.64 1.22
C ALA A 85 -0.46 -1.71 0.41
N ASP A 86 0.22 -2.86 0.40
CA ASP A 86 1.41 -3.08 -0.41
C ASP A 86 1.10 -2.93 -1.90
N HIS A 87 0.05 -3.61 -2.38
CA HIS A 87 -0.35 -3.54 -3.78
C HIS A 87 -0.61 -2.10 -4.24
N VAL A 88 -1.46 -1.37 -3.51
CA VAL A 88 -1.81 0.02 -3.84
C VAL A 88 -0.57 0.93 -3.79
N ALA A 89 0.27 0.81 -2.75
CA ALA A 89 1.45 1.64 -2.60
C ALA A 89 2.48 1.39 -3.71
N TRP A 90 2.70 0.14 -4.11
CA TRP A 90 3.71 -0.20 -5.11
C TRP A 90 3.24 0.10 -6.53
N VAL A 91 1.95 -0.04 -6.81
CA VAL A 91 1.35 0.48 -8.05
C VAL A 91 1.51 2.00 -8.13
N ASN A 92 1.29 2.71 -7.01
CA ASN A 92 1.53 4.15 -6.95
C ASN A 92 2.99 4.50 -7.25
N ASP A 93 3.95 3.82 -6.61
CA ASP A 93 5.39 4.01 -6.84
C ASP A 93 5.77 3.77 -8.31
N LEU A 94 5.23 2.72 -8.94
CA LEU A 94 5.47 2.42 -10.36
C LEU A 94 5.01 3.57 -11.27
N PHE A 95 3.81 4.13 -11.01
CA PHE A 95 3.28 5.24 -11.80
C PHE A 95 3.97 6.57 -11.50
N SER A 96 4.42 6.79 -10.27
CA SER A 96 5.06 8.03 -9.85
C SER A 96 6.55 8.08 -10.18
N PHE A 97 7.20 6.94 -10.47
CA PHE A 97 8.64 6.82 -10.69
C PHE A 97 9.22 7.88 -11.64
N LYS A 98 8.58 8.14 -12.78
CA LYS A 98 9.08 9.15 -13.74
C LYS A 98 9.11 10.56 -13.14
N GLY A 99 8.09 10.94 -12.37
CA GLY A 99 8.04 12.25 -11.73
C GLY A 99 8.94 12.34 -10.50
N GLU A 100 8.90 11.32 -9.65
CA GLU A 100 9.67 11.28 -8.41
C GLU A 100 11.16 11.10 -8.70
N TYR A 101 11.55 10.01 -9.32
CA TYR A 101 12.96 9.69 -9.51
C TYR A 101 13.56 10.46 -10.69
N ALA A 102 13.00 10.33 -11.89
CA ALA A 102 13.64 10.86 -13.10
C ALA A 102 13.60 12.39 -13.22
N GLN A 103 12.63 13.05 -12.59
CA GLN A 103 12.50 14.52 -12.63
C GLN A 103 12.93 15.20 -11.33
N SER A 104 12.55 14.67 -10.17
CA SER A 104 12.86 15.30 -8.87
C SER A 104 14.04 14.69 -8.11
N GLY A 105 14.58 13.55 -8.57
CA GLY A 105 15.67 12.85 -7.89
C GLY A 105 15.26 12.15 -6.59
N ASP A 106 13.97 11.94 -6.37
CA ASP A 106 13.46 11.24 -5.18
C ASP A 106 13.72 9.74 -5.30
N ILE A 107 14.52 9.23 -4.37
CA ILE A 107 14.93 7.81 -4.27
C ILE A 107 13.99 6.98 -3.38
N CYS A 108 13.03 7.59 -2.69
CA CYS A 108 12.06 6.90 -1.83
C CYS A 108 10.92 6.28 -2.65
N ASN A 109 11.27 5.40 -3.58
CA ASN A 109 10.35 4.72 -4.49
C ASN A 109 10.80 3.27 -4.69
N ILE A 110 9.88 2.29 -4.66
CA ILE A 110 10.27 0.88 -4.74
C ILE A 110 11.03 0.54 -6.02
N LEU A 111 10.65 1.15 -7.16
CA LEU A 111 11.32 0.93 -8.44
C LEU A 111 12.71 1.56 -8.46
N ALA A 112 12.86 2.76 -7.89
CA ALA A 112 14.17 3.39 -7.73
C ALA A 112 15.10 2.53 -6.86
N ILE A 113 14.58 1.97 -5.77
CA ILE A 113 15.33 1.10 -4.88
C ILE A 113 15.80 -0.18 -5.58
N VAL A 114 14.92 -0.86 -6.31
CA VAL A 114 15.27 -2.07 -7.09
C VAL A 114 16.30 -1.74 -8.18
N PHE A 115 16.21 -0.56 -8.79
CA PHE A 115 17.13 -0.11 -9.84
C PHE A 115 18.51 0.30 -9.31
N LEU A 116 18.57 0.94 -8.13
CA LEU A 116 19.79 1.55 -7.58
C LEU A 116 20.59 0.62 -6.67
N GLN A 117 19.99 -0.44 -6.11
CA GLN A 117 20.70 -1.29 -5.14
C GLN A 117 21.61 -2.31 -5.81
N PRO A 118 22.93 -2.32 -5.51
CA PRO A 118 23.86 -3.27 -6.12
C PRO A 118 23.51 -4.75 -5.88
N CYS A 119 22.86 -5.07 -4.76
CA CYS A 119 22.41 -6.42 -4.43
C CYS A 119 21.08 -6.81 -5.10
N SER A 120 20.40 -5.86 -5.74
CA SER A 120 19.14 -6.12 -6.44
C SER A 120 19.39 -6.82 -7.78
N PRO A 121 18.58 -7.82 -8.17
CA PRO A 121 18.66 -8.41 -9.49
C PRO A 121 18.41 -7.41 -10.64
N GLY A 122 17.75 -6.28 -10.35
CA GLY A 122 17.47 -5.21 -11.31
C GLY A 122 18.53 -4.10 -11.38
N TYR A 123 19.64 -4.23 -10.65
CA TYR A 123 20.64 -3.16 -10.55
C TYR A 123 21.11 -2.65 -11.92
N GLY A 124 20.89 -1.34 -12.17
CA GLY A 124 21.29 -0.67 -13.41
C GLY A 124 20.45 -1.03 -14.65
N ASP A 125 19.45 -1.91 -14.53
CA ASP A 125 18.56 -2.32 -15.61
C ASP A 125 17.11 -1.93 -15.27
N LEU A 126 16.63 -0.87 -15.93
CA LEU A 126 15.30 -0.32 -15.65
C LEU A 126 14.19 -1.29 -16.03
N GLN A 127 14.26 -1.93 -17.19
CA GLN A 127 13.21 -2.85 -17.64
C GLN A 127 13.12 -4.05 -16.69
N LYS A 128 14.27 -4.63 -16.34
CA LYS A 128 14.32 -5.73 -15.38
C LYS A 128 13.81 -5.32 -13.99
N SER A 129 14.08 -4.08 -13.57
CA SER A 129 13.54 -3.54 -12.31
C SER A 129 12.02 -3.39 -12.35
N VAL A 130 11.47 -2.90 -13.47
CA VAL A 130 10.03 -2.83 -13.71
C VAL A 130 9.40 -4.23 -13.63
N ASP A 131 9.99 -5.22 -14.31
CA ASP A 131 9.48 -6.59 -14.32
C ASP A 131 9.45 -7.19 -12.90
N ILE A 132 10.49 -6.94 -12.09
CA ILE A 132 10.55 -7.37 -10.69
C ILE A 132 9.44 -6.71 -9.87
N VAL A 133 9.27 -5.39 -9.96
CA VAL A 133 8.25 -4.66 -9.21
C VAL A 133 6.84 -5.08 -9.63
N CYS A 134 6.59 -5.23 -10.93
CA CYS A 134 5.33 -5.79 -11.45
C CYS A 134 5.07 -7.18 -10.88
N LYS A 135 6.09 -8.05 -10.82
CA LYS A 135 5.93 -9.38 -10.22
C LYS A 135 5.60 -9.32 -8.73
N MET A 136 6.22 -8.40 -7.99
CA MET A 136 5.91 -8.16 -6.58
C MET A 136 4.46 -7.69 -6.40
N ILE A 137 3.98 -6.78 -7.25
CA ILE A 137 2.58 -6.30 -7.27
C ILE A 137 1.62 -7.46 -7.55
N GLU A 138 1.89 -8.28 -8.57
CA GLU A 138 1.10 -9.47 -8.89
C GLU A 138 0.99 -10.43 -7.71
N VAL A 139 2.11 -10.71 -7.02
CA VAL A 139 2.10 -11.58 -5.83
C VAL A 139 1.19 -11.02 -4.74
N LYS A 140 1.16 -9.70 -4.53
CA LYS A 140 0.25 -9.09 -3.55
C LYS A 140 -1.20 -9.17 -3.95
N LEU A 141 -1.51 -9.03 -5.24
CA LEU A 141 -2.85 -9.25 -5.75
C LEU A 141 -3.29 -10.71 -5.54
N GLN A 142 -2.42 -11.68 -5.83
CA GLN A 142 -2.72 -13.11 -5.61
C GLN A 142 -2.92 -13.43 -4.12
N ASN A 143 -2.10 -12.84 -3.24
CA ASN A 143 -2.28 -12.97 -1.80
C ASN A 143 -3.64 -12.40 -1.36
N TYR A 144 -4.03 -11.23 -1.85
CA TYR A 144 -5.34 -10.65 -1.59
C TYR A 144 -6.47 -11.60 -2.04
N ILE A 145 -6.42 -12.11 -3.28
CA ILE A 145 -7.44 -13.04 -3.80
C ILE A 145 -7.52 -14.30 -2.94
N HIS A 146 -6.38 -14.91 -2.61
CA HIS A 146 -6.34 -16.12 -1.80
C HIS A 146 -6.96 -15.89 -0.41
N ILE A 147 -6.53 -14.85 0.29
CA ILE A 147 -7.04 -14.52 1.64
C ILE A 147 -8.53 -14.17 1.57
N TYR A 148 -8.96 -13.40 0.56
CA TYR A 148 -10.36 -13.06 0.32
C TYR A 148 -11.24 -14.31 0.15
N THR A 149 -10.79 -15.26 -0.67
CA THR A 149 -11.49 -16.52 -0.89
C THR A 149 -11.61 -17.33 0.40
N THR A 150 -10.52 -17.48 1.15
CA THR A 150 -10.55 -18.12 2.48
C THR A 150 -11.52 -17.42 3.43
N TYR A 151 -11.53 -16.08 3.43
CA TYR A 151 -12.42 -15.28 4.26
C TYR A 151 -13.90 -15.52 3.94
N CYS A 152 -14.26 -15.56 2.65
CA CYS A 152 -15.63 -15.85 2.20
C CYS A 152 -16.09 -17.26 2.58
N HIS A 153 -15.21 -18.26 2.48
CA HIS A 153 -15.53 -19.65 2.83
C HIS A 153 -15.80 -19.85 4.33
N LEU A 154 -15.15 -19.08 5.20
CA LEU A 154 -15.35 -19.14 6.66
C LEU A 154 -16.67 -18.49 7.14
N GLN A 155 -17.52 -18.01 6.22
CA GLN A 155 -18.82 -17.38 6.52
C GLN A 155 -18.79 -16.30 7.60
N ILE A 156 -17.75 -15.46 7.63
CA ILE A 156 -17.71 -14.28 8.51
C ILE A 156 -18.63 -13.20 7.92
N SER A 157 -19.93 -13.40 8.14
CA SER A 157 -21.05 -12.75 7.42
C SER A 157 -21.07 -11.22 7.53
N PHE A 158 -20.56 -10.66 8.62
CA PHE A 158 -20.58 -9.20 8.86
C PHE A 158 -19.50 -8.43 8.07
N SER A 159 -18.47 -9.10 7.57
CA SER A 159 -17.27 -8.44 7.00
C SER A 159 -17.14 -8.55 5.48
N VAL A 160 -18.03 -9.26 4.79
CA VAL A 160 -18.01 -9.37 3.32
C VAL A 160 -18.13 -7.98 2.68
N ARG A 161 -18.93 -7.08 3.27
CA ARG A 161 -19.12 -5.72 2.75
C ARG A 161 -17.85 -4.86 2.86
N PHE A 162 -17.13 -4.93 3.97
CA PHE A 162 -15.82 -4.25 4.12
C PHE A 162 -14.80 -4.78 3.12
N VAL A 163 -14.70 -6.11 3.04
CA VAL A 163 -13.71 -6.80 2.21
C VAL A 163 -14.01 -6.56 0.73
N SER A 164 -15.29 -6.46 0.32
CA SER A 164 -15.69 -6.09 -1.05
C SER A 164 -15.29 -4.66 -1.46
N LEU A 165 -15.06 -3.73 -0.50
CA LEU A 165 -14.61 -2.37 -0.81
C LEU A 165 -13.11 -2.27 -1.05
N LEU A 166 -12.36 -3.32 -0.72
CA LEU A 166 -10.95 -3.44 -1.04
C LEU A 166 -10.74 -3.81 -2.52
N ASP A 167 -11.73 -4.47 -3.13
CA ASP A 167 -11.66 -4.93 -4.52
C ASP A 167 -11.52 -3.76 -5.52
N PRO A 168 -12.34 -2.68 -5.45
CA PRO A 168 -12.13 -1.49 -6.26
C PRO A 168 -10.78 -0.81 -6.02
N MET A 169 -10.16 -0.96 -4.85
CA MET A 169 -8.83 -0.39 -4.61
C MET A 169 -7.77 -1.13 -5.41
N CYS A 170 -7.80 -2.45 -5.41
CA CYS A 170 -6.88 -3.27 -6.21
C CYS A 170 -7.16 -3.12 -7.71
N VAL A 171 -8.43 -3.15 -8.15
CA VAL A 171 -8.79 -3.05 -9.57
C VAL A 171 -8.63 -1.63 -10.11
N GLY A 172 -9.01 -0.62 -9.33
CA GLY A 172 -9.02 0.78 -9.75
C GLY A 172 -7.63 1.38 -9.95
N VAL A 173 -6.66 1.01 -9.10
CA VAL A 173 -5.26 1.40 -9.30
C VAL A 173 -4.62 0.61 -10.44
N SER A 174 -5.08 -0.63 -10.66
CA SER A 174 -4.55 -1.53 -11.68
C SER A 174 -5.15 -1.37 -13.07
N ASN A 175 -5.75 -0.22 -13.38
CA ASN A 175 -6.40 0.01 -14.67
C ASN A 175 -5.42 -0.23 -15.84
N PRO A 176 -5.70 -1.18 -16.74
CA PRO A 176 -4.78 -1.56 -17.82
C PRO A 176 -4.48 -0.40 -18.77
N LYS A 177 -5.37 0.59 -18.91
CA LYS A 177 -5.09 1.81 -19.70
C LYS A 177 -4.00 2.68 -19.06
N LYS A 178 -3.86 2.66 -17.73
CA LYS A 178 -2.76 3.33 -17.04
C LYS A 178 -1.47 2.52 -17.17
N PHE A 179 -1.53 1.20 -17.01
CA PHE A 179 -0.36 0.31 -17.19
C PHE A 179 0.21 0.32 -18.61
N ALA A 180 -0.65 0.37 -19.64
CA ALA A 180 -0.20 0.49 -21.04
C ALA A 180 0.60 1.79 -21.25
N ASN A 181 0.21 2.89 -20.62
CA ASN A 181 0.97 4.14 -20.71
C ASN A 181 2.29 4.12 -19.93
N VAL A 182 2.47 3.21 -18.96
CA VAL A 182 3.78 2.98 -18.31
C VAL A 182 4.67 2.17 -19.23
N LEU A 183 4.16 1.11 -19.86
CA LEU A 183 4.92 0.26 -20.80
C LEU A 183 5.24 0.93 -22.14
N ILE A 184 4.51 1.97 -22.54
CA ILE A 184 4.69 2.67 -23.82
C ILE A 184 5.56 3.94 -23.68
N VAL A 185 5.79 4.42 -22.44
CA VAL A 185 6.54 5.66 -22.17
C VAL A 185 7.97 5.40 -21.67
N PHE A 186 8.39 4.13 -21.59
CA PHE A 186 9.76 3.70 -21.37
C PHE A 186 10.34 3.06 -22.63
#